data_AF-A0A1Y3CKJ7-F1
#
_entry.id   AF-A0A1Y3CKJ7-F1
#
_cell.length_a   1.000
_cell.length_b   1.000
_cell.length_c   1.000
_cell.angle_alpha   90.00
_cell.angle_beta   90.00
_cell.angle_gamma   90.00
#
_symmetry.space_group_name_H-M   'P 1'
#
loop_
_entity.id
_entity.type
_entity.pdbx_description
1 polymer ?
#
loop_
_entity_poly.entity_id
_entity_poly.type
_entity_poly.pdbx_seq_one_letter_code
_entity_poly.pdbx_strand_id
1 'polypeptide(L)'
;MTEYCIKSKQKFSDIKCNLDITIDKFEKFYEIYPEIHTNDNAKGFHIMIQGFDHIIESIPTMSNGISGFLNAVKQMPRMTTELNRSKKLMIDTLEPFLNYLYSIEQSFIMLKRKGLDLLNSLPDKNEIYQ
;
A
#
# COMPACT_ATOMS: atom_id res chain seq x y z
N MET A 1 14.30 -22.05 -7.69
CA MET A 1 13.09 -21.22 -7.90
C MET A 1 12.11 -21.22 -6.72
N THR A 2 11.88 -22.35 -6.03
CA THR A 2 10.97 -22.41 -4.86
C THR A 2 11.39 -21.50 -3.70
N GLU A 3 12.70 -21.44 -3.43
CA GLU A 3 13.27 -20.55 -2.40
C GLU A 3 13.00 -19.06 -2.70
N TYR A 4 13.02 -18.67 -3.98
CA TYR A 4 12.71 -17.30 -4.39
C TYR A 4 11.25 -16.95 -4.10
N CYS A 5 10.32 -17.87 -4.38
CA CYS A 5 8.90 -17.67 -4.09
C CYS A 5 8.65 -17.49 -2.58
N ILE A 6 9.34 -18.28 -1.74
CA ILE A 6 9.26 -18.19 -0.28
C ILE A 6 9.85 -16.86 0.22
N LYS A 7 11.05 -16.49 -0.27
CA LYS A 7 11.71 -15.23 0.07
C LYS A 7 10.87 -14.01 -0.34
N SER A 8 10.21 -14.06 -1.50
CA SER A 8 9.32 -13.00 -1.95
C SER A 8 8.10 -12.84 -1.03
N LYS A 9 7.46 -13.96 -0.61
CA LYS A 9 6.35 -13.93 0.35
C LYS A 9 6.76 -13.29 1.69
N GLN A 10 7.93 -13.66 2.21
CA GLN A 10 8.47 -13.05 3.44
C GLN A 10 8.70 -11.55 3.27
N LYS A 11 9.36 -11.14 2.18
CA LYS A 11 9.58 -9.71 1.88
C LYS A 11 8.28 -8.92 1.78
N PHE A 12 7.24 -9.48 1.16
CA PHE A 12 5.92 -8.84 1.09
C PHE A 12 5.32 -8.62 2.50
N SER A 13 5.44 -9.62 3.37
CA SER A 13 5.02 -9.50 4.77
C SER A 13 5.81 -8.42 5.51
N ASP A 14 7.13 -8.39 5.35
CA ASP A 14 8.01 -7.42 6.02
C ASP A 14 7.71 -5.98 5.60
N ILE A 15 7.50 -5.75 4.29
CA ILE A 15 7.16 -4.42 3.77
C ILE A 15 5.81 -3.96 4.32
N LYS A 16 4.81 -4.84 4.35
CA LYS A 16 3.49 -4.53 4.92
C LYS A 16 3.59 -4.17 6.41
N CYS A 17 4.33 -4.97 7.19
CA CYS A 17 4.58 -4.69 8.60
C CYS A 17 5.23 -3.31 8.81
N ASN A 18 6.26 -2.99 8.02
CA ASN A 18 6.93 -1.68 8.09
C ASN A 18 6.00 -0.52 7.71
N LEU A 19 5.10 -0.73 6.74
CA LEU A 19 4.11 0.27 6.36
C LEU A 19 3.10 0.51 7.49
N ASP A 20 2.62 -0.54 8.14
CA ASP A 20 1.71 -0.44 9.30
C ASP A 20 2.37 0.29 10.47
N ILE A 21 3.63 -0.01 10.77
CA ILE A 21 4.42 0.71 11.79
C ILE A 21 4.59 2.18 11.39
N THR A 22 4.79 2.47 10.10
CA THR A 22 4.95 3.85 9.62
C THR A 22 3.65 4.63 9.78
N ILE A 23 2.49 4.00 9.53
CA ILE A 23 1.17 4.59 9.76
C ILE A 23 1.00 4.97 11.25
N ASP A 24 1.28 4.03 12.16
CA ASP A 24 1.17 4.27 13.61
C ASP A 24 2.09 5.40 14.09
N LYS A 25 3.33 5.44 13.58
CA LYS A 25 4.27 6.53 13.88
C LYS A 25 3.80 7.87 13.34
N PHE A 26 3.21 7.87 12.15
CA PHE A 26 2.67 9.07 11.53
C PHE A 26 1.55 9.66 12.40
N GLU A 27 0.61 8.84 12.88
CA GLU A 27 -0.44 9.31 13.79
C GLU A 27 0.12 9.92 15.08
N LYS A 28 1.03 9.21 15.75
CA LYS A 28 1.65 9.69 17.01
C LYS A 28 2.41 11.00 16.82
N PHE A 29 3.05 11.19 15.68
CA PHE A 29 3.75 12.43 15.38
C PHE A 29 2.81 13.65 15.37
N TYR A 30 1.58 13.50 14.87
CA TYR A 30 0.59 14.58 14.90
C TYR A 30 0.01 14.86 16.28
N GLU A 31 -0.19 13.83 17.09
CA GLU A 31 -0.61 14.01 18.48
C GLU A 31 0.40 14.86 19.28
N ILE A 32 1.69 14.72 18.96
CA ILE A 32 2.78 15.42 19.67
C ILE A 32 3.03 16.82 19.09
N TYR A 33 2.81 17.05 17.80
CA TYR A 33 3.11 18.31 17.11
C TYR A 33 1.89 18.92 16.40
N PRO A 34 0.84 19.34 17.14
CA PRO A 34 -0.35 19.97 16.57
C PRO A 34 -0.07 21.34 15.94
N GLU A 35 1.12 21.91 16.13
CA GLU A 35 1.46 23.27 15.67
C GLU A 35 1.87 23.33 14.19
N ILE A 36 2.08 22.16 13.59
CA ILE A 36 2.51 21.97 12.20
C ILE A 36 1.58 22.63 11.18
N HIS A 37 0.29 22.85 11.52
CA HIS A 37 -0.69 23.53 10.66
C HIS A 37 -0.42 25.01 10.48
N THR A 38 0.41 25.61 11.33
CA THR A 38 0.57 27.06 11.39
C THR A 38 1.76 27.58 10.60
N ASN A 39 2.58 26.69 10.02
CA ASN A 39 3.75 27.05 9.22
C ASN A 39 3.80 26.28 7.87
N ASP A 40 4.79 26.59 7.02
CA ASP A 40 5.01 25.95 5.70
C ASP A 40 5.04 24.40 5.71
N ASN A 41 5.29 23.77 6.84
CA ASN A 41 5.22 22.35 7.09
C ASN A 41 3.82 21.80 6.79
N ALA A 42 2.74 22.51 7.11
CA ALA A 42 1.35 22.12 6.80
C ALA A 42 1.17 21.83 5.30
N LYS A 43 1.77 22.69 4.47
CA LYS A 43 1.74 22.55 3.01
C LYS A 43 2.55 21.33 2.57
N GLY A 44 3.71 21.10 3.17
CA GLY A 44 4.52 19.90 2.93
C GLY A 44 3.76 18.61 3.26
N PHE A 45 3.01 18.59 4.36
CA PHE A 45 2.17 17.46 4.72
C PHE A 45 0.98 17.27 3.79
N HIS A 46 0.33 18.35 3.37
CA HIS A 46 -0.75 18.28 2.39
C HIS A 46 -0.26 17.69 1.07
N ILE A 47 0.91 18.11 0.59
CA ILE A 47 1.57 17.54 -0.60
C ILE A 47 1.91 16.07 -0.39
N MET A 48 2.43 15.68 0.78
CA MET A 48 2.73 14.29 1.08
C MET A 48 1.47 13.41 1.06
N ILE A 49 0.36 13.87 1.66
CA ILE A 49 -0.92 13.16 1.68
C ILE A 49 -1.50 13.02 0.26
N GLN A 50 -1.44 14.10 -0.53
CA GLN A 50 -1.82 14.06 -1.95
C GLN A 50 -0.92 13.11 -2.76
N GLY A 51 0.36 12.99 -2.41
CA GLY A 51 1.28 12.04 -3.03
C GLY A 51 0.82 10.57 -2.92
N PHE A 52 0.01 10.23 -1.91
CA PHE A 52 -0.56 8.89 -1.81
C PHE A 52 -1.61 8.61 -2.88
N ASP A 53 -2.25 9.62 -3.46
CA ASP A 53 -3.25 9.42 -4.51
C ASP A 53 -2.66 8.73 -5.73
N HIS A 54 -1.49 9.18 -6.16
CA HIS A 54 -0.78 8.54 -7.26
C HIS A 54 -0.44 7.08 -6.96
N ILE A 55 -0.10 6.75 -5.71
CA ILE A 55 0.18 5.35 -5.31
C ILE A 55 -1.10 4.52 -5.31
N ILE A 56 -2.17 5.04 -4.70
CA ILE A 56 -3.48 4.38 -4.61
C ILE A 56 -4.04 4.14 -6.01
N GLU A 57 -3.89 5.08 -6.94
CA GLU A 57 -4.36 4.95 -8.34
C GLU A 57 -3.50 3.98 -9.16
N SER A 58 -2.19 3.89 -8.87
CA SER A 58 -1.27 3.04 -9.62
C SER A 58 -1.43 1.55 -9.28
N ILE A 59 -1.78 1.22 -8.03
CA ILE A 59 -1.89 -0.18 -7.57
C ILE A 59 -2.99 -0.97 -8.32
N PRO A 60 -4.22 -0.45 -8.52
CA PRO A 60 -5.26 -1.12 -9.31
C PRO A 60 -4.82 -1.42 -10.74
N THR A 61 -4.12 -0.47 -11.39
CA THR A 61 -3.63 -0.65 -12.77
C THR A 61 -2.67 -1.85 -12.85
N MET A 62 -1.70 -1.91 -11.94
CA MET A 62 -0.75 -3.03 -11.86
C MET A 62 -1.46 -4.34 -11.48
N SER A 63 -2.37 -4.30 -10.51
CA SER A 63 -3.11 -5.48 -10.03
C SER A 63 -3.99 -6.07 -11.12
N ASN A 64 -4.64 -5.23 -11.94
CA ASN A 64 -5.47 -5.67 -13.06
C ASN A 64 -4.63 -6.39 -14.13
N GLY A 65 -3.45 -5.84 -14.48
CA GLY A 65 -2.55 -6.49 -15.43
C GLY A 65 -2.06 -7.86 -14.94
N ILE A 66 -1.67 -7.94 -13.66
CA ILE A 66 -1.22 -9.20 -13.04
C ILE A 66 -2.36 -10.22 -12.93
N SER A 67 -3.56 -9.77 -12.56
CA SER A 67 -4.76 -10.61 -12.47
C SER A 67 -5.13 -11.17 -13.85
N GLY A 68 -5.09 -10.36 -14.90
CA GLY A 68 -5.30 -10.80 -16.28
C GLY A 68 -4.27 -11.85 -16.71
N PHE A 69 -2.99 -11.61 -16.44
CA PHE A 69 -1.93 -12.59 -16.73
C PHE A 69 -2.10 -13.88 -15.93
N LEU A 70 -2.41 -13.80 -14.64
CA LEU A 70 -2.67 -14.97 -13.79
C LEU A 70 -3.85 -15.80 -14.31
N ASN A 71 -4.93 -15.14 -14.74
CA ASN A 71 -6.09 -15.81 -15.32
C ASN A 71 -5.71 -16.54 -16.61
N ALA A 72 -4.91 -15.91 -17.49
CA ALA A 72 -4.39 -16.56 -18.69
C ALA A 72 -3.55 -17.79 -18.35
N VAL A 73 -2.64 -17.69 -17.37
CA VAL A 73 -1.82 -18.82 -16.89
C VAL A 73 -2.70 -19.95 -16.36
N LYS A 74 -3.72 -19.65 -15.54
CA LYS A 74 -4.66 -20.63 -15.00
C LYS A 74 -5.42 -21.38 -16.10
N GLN A 75 -5.84 -20.68 -17.16
CA GLN A 75 -6.58 -21.23 -18.29
C GLN A 75 -5.72 -22.06 -19.27
N MET A 76 -4.39 -21.98 -19.20
CA MET A 76 -3.54 -22.82 -20.06
C MET A 76 -3.88 -24.32 -19.88
N PRO A 77 -3.98 -25.11 -20.95
CA PRO A 77 -4.21 -26.55 -20.83
C PRO A 77 -3.06 -27.25 -20.10
N ARG A 78 -3.27 -28.50 -19.67
CA ARG A 78 -2.18 -29.32 -19.13
C ARG A 78 -1.09 -29.49 -20.20
N MET A 79 0.14 -29.17 -19.83
CA MET A 79 1.33 -29.29 -20.67
C MET A 79 2.19 -30.47 -20.22
N THR A 80 3.46 -30.51 -20.64
CA THR A 80 4.46 -31.45 -20.11
C THR A 80 4.67 -31.24 -18.61
N THR A 81 5.25 -32.23 -17.93
CA THR A 81 5.46 -32.20 -16.46
C THR A 81 6.22 -30.96 -15.99
N GLU A 82 7.30 -30.58 -16.68
CA GLU A 82 8.11 -29.40 -16.34
C GLU A 82 7.36 -28.07 -16.59
N LEU A 83 6.57 -28.00 -17.67
CA LEU A 83 5.75 -26.83 -17.97
C LEU A 83 4.60 -26.69 -16.98
N ASN A 84 3.96 -27.79 -16.57
CA ASN A 84 2.94 -27.77 -15.52
C ASN A 84 3.53 -27.37 -14.16
N ARG A 85 4.75 -27.81 -13.84
CA ARG A 85 5.46 -27.39 -12.63
C ARG A 85 5.74 -25.88 -12.63
N SER A 86 6.18 -25.35 -13.77
CA SER A 86 6.44 -23.93 -13.97
C SER A 86 5.15 -23.10 -13.88
N LYS A 87 4.07 -23.57 -14.51
CA LYS A 87 2.71 -22.99 -14.39
C LYS A 87 2.27 -22.91 -12.92
N LYS A 88 2.41 -24.00 -12.16
CA LYS A 88 2.06 -24.03 -10.73
C LYS A 88 2.88 -23.01 -9.94
N LEU A 89 4.20 -22.94 -10.17
CA LEU A 89 5.08 -21.97 -9.51
C LEU A 89 4.69 -20.52 -9.81
N MET A 90 4.31 -20.21 -11.05
CA MET A 90 3.82 -18.88 -11.41
C MET A 90 2.55 -18.52 -10.63
N ILE A 91 1.57 -19.44 -10.57
CA ILE A 91 0.34 -19.23 -9.81
C ILE A 91 0.65 -19.02 -8.31
N ASP A 92 1.48 -19.90 -7.73
CA ASP A 92 1.88 -19.87 -6.31
C ASP A 92 2.67 -18.61 -5.91
N THR A 93 3.12 -17.82 -6.89
CA THR A 93 3.84 -16.55 -6.72
C THR A 93 2.93 -15.35 -6.97
N LEU A 94 2.17 -15.37 -8.06
CA LEU A 94 1.35 -14.24 -8.51
C LEU A 94 0.11 -14.03 -7.64
N GLU A 95 -0.54 -15.09 -7.17
CA GLU A 95 -1.68 -14.97 -6.24
C GLU A 95 -1.32 -14.24 -4.93
N PRO A 96 -0.27 -14.67 -4.19
CA PRO A 96 0.18 -13.94 -3.01
C PRO A 96 0.60 -12.50 -3.32
N PHE A 97 1.21 -12.26 -4.49
CA PHE A 97 1.61 -10.91 -4.87
C PHE A 97 0.40 -10.00 -5.09
N LEU A 98 -0.68 -10.49 -5.73
CA LEU A 98 -1.94 -9.75 -5.85
C LEU A 98 -2.54 -9.42 -4.49
N ASN A 99 -2.57 -10.39 -3.57
CA ASN A 99 -3.06 -10.17 -2.21
C ASN A 99 -2.21 -9.12 -1.46
N TYR A 100 -0.90 -9.14 -1.68
CA TYR A 100 0.01 -8.12 -1.14
C TYR A 100 -0.29 -6.73 -1.71
N LEU A 101 -0.49 -6.60 -3.03
CA LEU A 101 -0.83 -5.31 -3.65
C LEU A 101 -2.13 -4.74 -3.08
N TYR A 102 -3.18 -5.55 -2.96
CA TYR A 102 -4.43 -5.15 -2.33
C TYR A 102 -4.22 -4.69 -0.87
N SER A 103 -3.43 -5.45 -0.09
CA SER A 103 -3.13 -5.10 1.30
C SER A 103 -2.38 -3.76 1.41
N ILE A 104 -1.43 -3.49 0.53
CA ILE A 104 -0.69 -2.22 0.48
C ILE A 104 -1.61 -1.06 0.08
N GLU A 105 -2.49 -1.26 -0.92
CA GLU A 105 -3.49 -0.27 -1.32
C GLU A 105 -4.35 0.17 -0.13
N GLN A 106 -4.91 -0.79 0.62
CA GLN A 106 -5.72 -0.50 1.81
C GLN A 106 -4.93 0.27 2.88
N SER A 107 -3.62 0.01 2.98
CA SER A 107 -2.74 0.71 3.92
C SER A 107 -2.56 2.17 3.53
N PHE A 108 -2.34 2.46 2.25
CA PHE A 108 -2.21 3.83 1.75
C PHE A 108 -3.54 4.59 1.83
N ILE A 109 -4.67 3.93 1.55
CA ILE A 109 -6.01 4.51 1.75
C ILE A 109 -6.19 4.90 3.22
N MET A 110 -5.84 4.01 4.15
CA MET A 110 -5.94 4.26 5.58
C MET A 110 -5.03 5.42 6.02
N LEU A 111 -3.78 5.45 5.52
CA LEU A 111 -2.82 6.50 5.82
C LEU A 111 -3.30 7.86 5.29
N LYS A 112 -3.82 7.91 4.06
CA LYS A 112 -4.42 9.13 3.49
C LYS A 112 -5.59 9.60 4.35
N ARG A 113 -6.52 8.71 4.68
CA ARG A 113 -7.70 9.05 5.48
C ARG A 113 -7.31 9.60 6.84
N LYS A 114 -6.43 8.90 7.58
CA LYS A 114 -5.93 9.36 8.87
C LYS A 114 -5.22 10.71 8.77
N GLY A 115 -4.40 10.91 7.74
CA GLY A 115 -3.76 12.20 7.48
C GLY A 115 -4.76 13.33 7.21
N LEU A 116 -5.83 13.07 6.46
CA LEU A 116 -6.90 14.05 6.21
C LEU A 116 -7.72 14.33 7.48
N ASP A 117 -8.09 13.31 8.23
CA ASP A 117 -8.84 13.45 9.49
C ASP A 117 -8.02 14.27 10.51
N LEU A 118 -6.71 14.03 10.60
CA LEU A 118 -5.79 14.84 11.41
C LEU A 118 -5.74 16.30 10.94
N LEU A 119 -5.63 16.55 9.63
CA LEU A 119 -5.66 17.92 9.08
C LEU A 119 -6.99 18.65 9.38
N ASN A 120 -8.11 17.93 9.40
CA ASN A 120 -9.46 18.51 9.56
C ASN A 120 -9.92 18.62 11.02
N SER A 121 -9.36 17.84 11.94
CA SER A 121 -9.77 17.76 13.35
C SER A 121 -9.10 18.80 14.26
N LEU A 122 -8.16 19.58 13.73
CA LEU A 122 -7.38 20.53 14.52
C LEU A 122 -7.94 21.96 14.34
N PRO A 123 -8.04 22.73 15.43
CA PRO A 123 -8.83 23.96 15.47
C PRO A 123 -8.31 25.00 14.47
N ASP A 124 -9.25 25.59 13.75
CA ASP A 124 -8.97 26.69 12.83
C ASP A 124 -8.51 27.91 13.65
N LYS A 125 -7.49 28.64 13.16
CA LYS A 125 -6.87 29.78 13.88
C LYS A 125 -7.88 30.88 14.28
N ASN A 126 -9.08 30.86 13.71
CA ASN A 126 -10.16 31.81 13.99
C ASN A 126 -10.94 31.52 15.29
N GLU A 127 -10.76 30.36 15.92
CA GLU A 127 -11.45 30.03 17.18
C GLU A 127 -10.59 30.23 18.45
N ILE A 128 -9.28 30.47 18.30
CA ILE A 128 -8.36 30.61 19.46
C ILE A 128 -8.33 32.06 20.00
N TYR A 129 -8.99 33.00 19.32
CA TYR A 129 -9.05 34.42 19.71
C TYR A 129 -10.48 34.98 19.90
N GLN A 130 -11.44 34.13 20.30
CA GLN A 130 -12.71 34.59 20.91
C GLN A 130 -12.68 34.37 22.42
#